data_AF-A0A5N5FJ18-F1
#
_entry.id   AF-A0A5N5FJ18-F1
#
_cell.length_a   1.000
_cell.length_b   1.000
_cell.length_c   1.000
_cell.angle_alpha   90.00
_cell.angle_beta   90.00
_cell.angle_gamma   90.00
#
_symmetry.space_group_name_H-M   'P 1'
#
loop_
_entity.id
_entity.type
_entity.pdbx_description
1 polymer ?
#
loop_
_entity_poly.entity_id
_entity_poly.type
_entity_poly.pdbx_seq_one_letter_code
_entity_poly.pdbx_strand_id
1 'polypeptide(L)'
;MNLITYLVQIPDDSIGDSSSIESRNADYKLGQEHTRENGMPGLPDLGEIYPLGGSADRLGLVDPNTGECLPAAMLPYCGRTLLEGLIRDLQAREFLYFKMYGKQCITPVAFMTSAAKNNHEHITSLCEKLEWFRRGRSSLQLFEQPLVPAVGVENGQWIITKPFAPVCKPGGHGVIWKLAYDKGIFKWFYDHGRKGATVRQVSNFVAATDLTLLALAGIGLHQGKKLGFASCKRNLGATEGINVLTEKKILDGRWAYGLSCIEYTEFDKFGIADGPHSRNRLQAEFPANTNILYVDLPSAESVGSSNSENSLPGMVLNVKKPITFIDQFGKQHRYFLKTLNVSGGRLECTMQNIADSFLSTCPSRYYKGIEELDTFIVYNERRRVTSSAKRKRRHAEKSLHQTPDGSLLDILRNAHDLLSQCDIELPEIESNEKYRSSGPPFLILLHPALGPLWEVTRQKFYRGSISEGSALQVEVAEFLWRNVQLDGSLIVEADNVMGSTRIDQNNVYWKHDVKRIEACKIILHGNAEFEATDVTLQGNRIFEVPNGYKMKITAGDSGFDSRLEPIEQNMMDGGSWHWEYRLRGAHIQLEVVEL
;
A
#
# COMPACT_ATOMS: atom_id res chain seq x y z
N MET A 1 20.32 -1.45 -19.15
CA MET A 1 19.75 -1.96 -20.42
C MET A 1 18.23 -1.95 -20.33
N ASN A 2 17.48 -2.08 -21.43
CA ASN A 2 16.00 -2.17 -21.35
C ASN A 2 15.59 -3.41 -20.54
N LEU A 3 14.69 -3.22 -19.56
CA LEU A 3 14.30 -4.25 -18.58
C LEU A 3 13.19 -5.20 -19.07
N ILE A 4 12.74 -5.04 -20.31
CA ILE A 4 11.47 -5.60 -20.82
C ILE A 4 11.43 -7.14 -20.77
N THR A 5 12.57 -7.83 -20.82
CA THR A 5 12.69 -9.30 -20.71
C THR A 5 12.81 -9.83 -19.27
N TYR A 6 12.67 -8.99 -18.23
CA TYR A 6 12.83 -9.38 -16.81
C TYR A 6 11.63 -9.01 -15.94
N LEU A 7 10.55 -8.55 -16.58
CA LEU A 7 9.32 -8.20 -15.91
C LEU A 7 8.48 -9.48 -15.85
N VAL A 8 8.22 -10.01 -14.66
CA VAL A 8 7.01 -10.81 -14.46
C VAL A 8 5.88 -9.81 -14.60
N GLN A 9 5.32 -9.69 -15.82
CA GLN A 9 4.12 -8.91 -16.01
C GLN A 9 3.00 -9.62 -15.27
N ILE A 10 2.31 -8.90 -14.40
CA ILE A 10 0.96 -9.23 -13.97
C ILE A 10 0.07 -8.43 -14.93
N PRO A 11 -0.37 -9.05 -16.04
CA PRO A 11 -1.38 -8.44 -16.89
C PRO A 11 -2.67 -8.19 -16.11
N ASP A 12 -3.47 -7.29 -16.67
CA ASP A 12 -4.75 -6.91 -16.11
C ASP A 12 -5.76 -8.07 -16.19
N ASP A 13 -6.35 -8.41 -15.04
CA ASP A 13 -7.49 -9.31 -14.85
C ASP A 13 -8.77 -8.92 -15.66
N SER A 14 -8.76 -7.80 -16.39
CA SER A 14 -9.88 -7.24 -17.17
C SER A 14 -9.90 -7.57 -18.67
N ILE A 15 -8.81 -8.10 -19.27
CA ILE A 15 -8.71 -8.18 -20.74
C ILE A 15 -9.20 -9.53 -21.28
N GLY A 16 -10.52 -9.61 -21.49
CA GLY A 16 -11.16 -10.55 -22.40
C GLY A 16 -11.29 -9.99 -23.82
N ASP A 17 -10.19 -9.58 -24.47
CA ASP A 17 -10.23 -9.26 -25.91
C ASP A 17 -8.92 -9.56 -26.69
N SER A 18 -9.06 -9.70 -28.00
CA SER A 18 -8.30 -10.62 -28.84
C SER A 18 -7.39 -9.91 -29.85
N SER A 19 -6.12 -9.65 -29.49
CA SER A 19 -5.05 -9.33 -30.48
C SER A 19 -3.60 -9.24 -29.91
N SER A 20 -3.14 -10.24 -29.14
CA SER A 20 -1.70 -10.61 -28.97
C SER A 20 -1.57 -11.73 -27.94
N ILE A 21 -2.06 -12.92 -28.31
CA ILE A 21 -2.62 -13.89 -27.37
C ILE A 21 -1.60 -14.85 -26.72
N GLU A 22 -0.42 -15.08 -27.30
CA GLU A 22 0.48 -16.13 -26.79
C GLU A 22 1.41 -15.70 -25.65
N SER A 23 2.09 -14.55 -25.73
CA SER A 23 3.01 -14.13 -24.65
C SER A 23 2.28 -13.63 -23.40
N ARG A 24 1.21 -12.84 -23.58
CA ARG A 24 0.43 -12.28 -22.45
C ARG A 24 -0.25 -13.34 -21.59
N ASN A 25 -0.66 -14.46 -22.20
CA ASN A 25 -1.26 -15.58 -21.47
C ASN A 25 -0.25 -16.39 -20.65
N ALA A 26 1.04 -16.38 -21.01
CA ALA A 26 2.08 -17.00 -20.20
C ALA A 26 2.37 -16.16 -18.95
N ASP A 27 2.56 -14.85 -19.12
CA ASP A 27 2.78 -13.91 -18.02
C ASP A 27 1.57 -13.85 -17.05
N TYR A 28 0.33 -13.89 -17.59
CA TYR A 28 -0.91 -13.97 -16.80
C TYR A 28 -0.93 -15.18 -15.86
N LYS A 29 -0.62 -16.37 -16.40
CA LYS A 29 -0.55 -17.60 -15.60
C LYS A 29 0.56 -17.52 -14.55
N LEU A 30 1.74 -17.06 -14.93
CA LEU A 30 2.89 -16.96 -14.02
C LEU A 30 2.59 -16.04 -12.82
N GLY A 31 2.05 -14.84 -13.04
CA GLY A 31 1.68 -13.93 -11.95
C GLY A 31 0.63 -14.51 -10.99
N GLN A 32 -0.29 -15.32 -11.51
CA GLN A 32 -1.36 -15.96 -10.76
C GLN A 32 -0.89 -17.21 -9.99
N GLU A 33 -0.13 -18.09 -10.64
CA GLU A 33 0.55 -19.25 -10.04
C GLU A 33 1.42 -18.78 -8.85
N HIS A 34 2.30 -17.80 -9.05
CA HIS A 34 3.15 -17.30 -7.97
C HIS A 34 2.39 -16.59 -6.85
N THR A 35 1.21 -16.02 -7.10
CA THR A 35 0.35 -15.48 -6.04
C THR A 35 -0.25 -16.60 -5.19
N ARG A 36 -0.78 -17.65 -5.82
CA ARG A 36 -1.70 -18.61 -5.17
C ARG A 36 -1.03 -19.92 -4.75
N GLU A 37 -0.07 -20.41 -5.53
CA GLU A 37 0.71 -21.61 -5.21
C GLU A 37 1.90 -21.29 -4.28
N ASN A 38 2.38 -20.04 -4.30
CA ASN A 38 3.59 -19.64 -3.58
C ASN A 38 3.35 -18.50 -2.56
N GLY A 39 2.69 -17.41 -2.98
CA GLY A 39 2.47 -16.24 -2.13
C GLY A 39 1.54 -16.48 -0.94
N MET A 40 0.36 -17.06 -1.18
CA MET A 40 -0.61 -17.36 -0.12
C MET A 40 -0.12 -18.46 0.85
N PRO A 41 0.36 -19.64 0.39
CA PRO A 41 0.98 -20.63 1.29
C PRO A 41 2.18 -20.08 2.08
N GLY A 42 2.95 -19.17 1.48
CA GLY A 42 4.11 -18.52 2.09
C GLY A 42 3.80 -17.43 3.10
N LEU A 43 2.55 -17.01 3.31
CA LEU A 43 2.22 -15.94 4.26
C LEU A 43 2.78 -16.15 5.70
N PRO A 44 2.80 -17.37 6.28
CA PRO A 44 3.43 -17.62 7.57
C PRO A 44 4.97 -17.50 7.57
N ASP A 45 5.63 -17.52 6.42
CA ASP A 45 7.07 -17.29 6.30
C ASP A 45 7.41 -15.80 6.13
N LEU A 46 6.42 -14.91 6.08
CA LEU A 46 6.60 -13.47 5.86
C LEU A 46 6.52 -12.64 7.15
N GLY A 47 7.34 -11.58 7.19
CA GLY A 47 7.12 -10.39 7.99
C GLY A 47 6.76 -9.17 7.12
N GLU A 48 6.46 -8.05 7.75
CA GLU A 48 6.19 -6.77 7.08
C GLU A 48 7.06 -5.67 7.69
N ILE A 49 7.61 -4.76 6.87
CA ILE A 49 8.51 -3.69 7.30
C ILE A 49 8.01 -2.35 6.75
N TYR A 50 7.57 -1.44 7.63
CA TYR A 50 7.03 -0.14 7.23
C TYR A 50 7.96 1.02 7.66
N PRO A 51 8.61 1.73 6.70
CA PRO A 51 9.28 3.00 6.98
C PRO A 51 8.25 4.13 7.24
N LEU A 52 8.09 4.52 8.50
CA LEU A 52 7.13 5.52 9.00
C LEU A 52 7.78 6.86 9.43
N GLY A 53 9.10 7.01 9.35
CA GLY A 53 9.84 8.24 9.70
C GLY A 53 9.56 9.49 8.82
N GLY A 54 8.56 9.44 7.94
CA GLY A 54 8.17 10.55 7.07
C GLY A 54 7.17 11.51 7.73
N SER A 55 7.52 12.81 7.80
CA SER A 55 6.59 13.86 8.23
C SER A 55 5.66 14.32 7.11
N ALA A 56 4.45 14.76 7.48
CA ALA A 56 3.38 15.16 6.57
C ALA A 56 3.49 16.62 6.07
N ASP A 57 4.69 17.23 6.11
CA ASP A 57 4.94 18.65 5.82
C ASP A 57 4.31 19.12 4.50
N ARG A 58 4.37 18.29 3.45
CA ARG A 58 3.82 18.60 2.12
C ARG A 58 2.30 18.47 2.03
N LEU A 59 1.68 17.73 2.96
CA LEU A 59 0.22 17.60 3.11
C LEU A 59 -0.34 18.76 3.96
N GLY A 60 0.51 19.42 4.76
CA GLY A 60 0.08 20.45 5.70
C GLY A 60 -0.70 19.89 6.88
N LEU A 61 -0.50 18.62 7.22
CA LEU A 61 -1.08 17.97 8.39
C LEU A 61 -0.26 18.38 9.62
N VAL A 62 -0.92 19.05 10.55
CA VAL A 62 -0.34 19.56 11.80
C VAL A 62 -1.22 19.18 12.99
N ASP A 63 -0.62 19.09 14.17
CA ASP A 63 -1.35 19.00 15.43
C ASP A 63 -2.11 20.32 15.67
N PRO A 64 -3.41 20.29 16.00
CA PRO A 64 -4.20 21.51 16.19
C PRO A 64 -3.84 22.29 17.46
N ASN A 65 -3.20 21.65 18.44
CA ASN A 65 -2.82 22.26 19.72
C ASN A 65 -1.40 22.82 19.68
N THR A 66 -0.44 22.08 19.10
CA THR A 66 0.98 22.49 19.06
C THR A 66 1.38 23.20 17.77
N GLY A 67 0.64 22.98 16.67
CA GLY A 67 1.00 23.45 15.33
C GLY A 67 2.16 22.68 14.67
N GLU A 68 2.73 21.67 15.33
CA GLU A 68 3.81 20.87 14.77
C GLU A 68 3.31 19.89 13.69
N CYS A 69 4.15 19.56 12.71
CA CYS A 69 3.75 18.66 11.62
C CYS A 69 3.72 17.20 12.08
N LEU A 70 2.58 16.53 11.90
CA LEU A 70 2.39 15.13 12.29
C LEU A 70 3.06 14.14 11.31
N PRO A 71 3.28 12.88 11.71
CA PRO A 71 3.62 11.78 10.81
C PRO A 71 2.63 11.63 9.64
N ALA A 72 3.13 11.30 8.45
CA ALA A 72 2.26 11.00 7.29
C ALA A 72 1.31 9.83 7.56
N ALA A 73 1.77 8.84 8.34
CA ALA A 73 1.00 7.67 8.75
C ALA A 73 -0.32 8.02 9.49
N MET A 74 -0.38 9.19 10.14
CA MET A 74 -1.56 9.66 10.87
C MET A 74 -2.61 10.35 10.00
N LEU A 75 -2.35 10.61 8.70
CA LEU A 75 -3.29 11.34 7.83
C LEU A 75 -4.64 10.60 7.75
N PRO A 76 -5.76 11.21 8.19
CA PRO A 76 -7.10 10.71 7.91
C PRO A 76 -7.37 10.57 6.41
N TYR A 77 -7.90 9.41 6.02
CA TYR A 77 -8.15 9.01 4.64
C TYR A 77 -9.24 7.95 4.60
N CYS A 78 -10.31 8.14 3.81
CA CYS A 78 -11.47 7.23 3.74
C CYS A 78 -11.97 6.77 5.14
N GLY A 79 -12.02 7.70 6.10
CA GLY A 79 -12.49 7.47 7.48
C GLY A 79 -11.44 7.00 8.49
N ARG A 80 -10.21 6.62 8.08
CA ARG A 80 -9.18 6.02 8.97
C ARG A 80 -7.80 6.64 8.75
N THR A 81 -6.82 6.41 9.62
CA THR A 81 -5.42 6.81 9.35
C THR A 81 -4.79 5.95 8.26
N LEU A 82 -3.70 6.42 7.63
CA LEU A 82 -2.97 5.63 6.64
C LEU A 82 -2.39 4.33 7.23
N LEU A 83 -1.98 4.37 8.50
CA LEU A 83 -1.46 3.21 9.20
C LEU A 83 -2.53 2.14 9.42
N GLU A 84 -3.74 2.54 9.81
CA GLU A 84 -4.90 1.62 9.86
C GLU A 84 -5.18 0.99 8.49
N GLY A 85 -5.05 1.76 7.40
CA GLY A 85 -5.18 1.25 6.04
C GLY A 85 -4.20 0.10 5.75
N LEU A 86 -2.89 0.33 5.96
CA LEU A 86 -1.88 -0.72 5.77
C LEU A 86 -2.13 -1.98 6.61
N ILE A 87 -2.53 -1.81 7.87
CA ILE A 87 -2.78 -2.96 8.76
C ILE A 87 -4.06 -3.71 8.36
N ARG A 88 -5.09 -3.02 7.86
CA ARG A 88 -6.30 -3.65 7.31
C ARG A 88 -6.02 -4.44 6.03
N ASP A 89 -5.15 -3.94 5.14
CA ASP A 89 -4.68 -4.73 3.98
C ASP A 89 -4.06 -6.05 4.44
N LEU A 90 -3.23 -6.01 5.49
CA LEU A 90 -2.55 -7.18 6.04
C LEU A 90 -3.54 -8.16 6.68
N GLN A 91 -4.45 -7.67 7.52
CA GLN A 91 -5.52 -8.47 8.15
C GLN A 91 -6.42 -9.14 7.12
N ALA A 92 -6.66 -8.51 5.97
CA ALA A 92 -7.40 -9.13 4.87
C ALA A 92 -6.66 -10.31 4.23
N ARG A 93 -5.33 -10.23 4.06
CA ARG A 93 -4.51 -11.38 3.58
C ARG A 93 -4.50 -12.53 4.59
N GLU A 94 -4.38 -12.22 5.88
CA GLU A 94 -4.42 -13.21 6.97
C GLU A 94 -5.78 -13.89 7.10
N PHE A 95 -6.87 -13.14 6.88
CA PHE A 95 -8.22 -13.70 6.84
C PHE A 95 -8.43 -14.59 5.62
N LEU A 96 -7.98 -14.18 4.43
CA LEU A 96 -8.02 -15.05 3.25
C LEU A 96 -7.20 -16.34 3.49
N TYR A 97 -6.04 -16.24 4.14
CA TYR A 97 -5.24 -17.40 4.56
C TYR A 97 -6.01 -18.30 5.53
N PHE A 98 -6.66 -17.72 6.56
CA PHE A 98 -7.50 -18.46 7.49
C PHE A 98 -8.66 -19.19 6.77
N LYS A 99 -9.38 -18.50 5.88
CA LYS A 99 -10.48 -19.07 5.10
C LYS A 99 -10.03 -20.19 4.15
N MET A 100 -8.82 -20.12 3.62
CA MET A 100 -8.25 -21.15 2.72
C MET A 100 -7.62 -22.35 3.44
N TYR A 101 -7.04 -22.17 4.63
CA TYR A 101 -6.23 -23.20 5.30
C TYR A 101 -6.71 -23.60 6.71
N GLY A 102 -7.79 -22.99 7.21
CA GLY A 102 -8.33 -23.23 8.56
C GLY A 102 -7.37 -22.84 9.70
N LYS A 103 -6.36 -22.01 9.41
CA LYS A 103 -5.27 -21.67 10.33
C LYS A 103 -5.12 -20.16 10.45
N GLN A 104 -5.19 -19.64 11.67
CA GLN A 104 -4.92 -18.23 11.92
C GLN A 104 -3.41 -17.96 11.80
N CYS A 105 -3.05 -16.92 11.05
CA CYS A 105 -1.68 -16.41 10.94
C CYS A 105 -1.66 -14.96 11.41
N ILE A 106 -0.69 -14.61 12.26
CA ILE A 106 -0.42 -13.22 12.66
C ILE A 106 0.99 -12.88 12.17
N THR A 107 1.06 -12.14 11.08
CA THR A 107 2.26 -11.62 10.45
C THR A 107 2.87 -10.53 11.35
N PRO A 108 4.13 -10.67 11.80
CA PRO A 108 4.82 -9.67 12.59
C PRO A 108 5.14 -8.45 11.72
N VAL A 109 5.01 -7.25 12.28
CA VAL A 109 5.27 -6.00 11.55
C VAL A 109 6.28 -5.13 12.30
N ALA A 110 7.33 -4.72 11.59
CA ALA A 110 8.37 -3.84 12.12
C ALA A 110 8.20 -2.41 11.57
N PHE A 111 8.14 -1.41 12.44
CA PHE A 111 7.97 -0.01 12.07
C PHE A 111 9.26 0.78 12.30
N MET A 112 9.85 1.34 11.23
CA MET A 112 10.95 2.29 11.37
C MET A 112 10.40 3.71 11.54
N THR A 113 10.45 4.26 12.74
CA THR A 113 10.02 5.63 13.07
C THR A 113 11.19 6.62 13.05
N SER A 114 10.99 7.88 13.44
CA SER A 114 12.05 8.88 13.58
C SER A 114 11.86 9.77 14.82
N ALA A 115 12.97 10.24 15.40
CA ALA A 115 12.98 11.29 16.42
C ALA A 115 12.58 12.68 15.90
N ALA A 116 12.43 12.85 14.58
CA ALA A 116 12.04 14.14 14.01
C ALA A 116 10.55 14.41 14.25
N LYS A 117 10.25 15.53 14.93
CA LYS A 117 8.89 16.01 15.21
C LYS A 117 8.05 14.97 15.98
N ASN A 118 8.62 14.40 17.04
CA ASN A 118 7.91 13.50 17.97
C ASN A 118 7.26 12.28 17.26
N ASN A 119 7.84 11.85 16.13
CA ASN A 119 7.21 10.87 15.23
C ASN A 119 7.16 9.48 15.86
N HIS A 120 8.17 9.05 16.61
CA HIS A 120 8.14 7.77 17.33
C HIS A 120 6.98 7.72 18.35
N GLU A 121 6.83 8.77 19.14
CA GLU A 121 5.79 8.93 20.17
C GLU A 121 4.40 8.96 19.54
N HIS A 122 4.19 9.78 18.51
CA HIS A 122 2.92 9.87 17.79
C HIS A 122 2.48 8.53 17.18
N ILE A 123 3.41 7.75 16.62
CA ILE A 123 3.11 6.40 16.10
C ILE A 123 2.82 5.42 17.25
N THR A 124 3.59 5.48 18.34
CA THR A 124 3.38 4.63 19.52
C THR A 124 2.02 4.87 20.15
N SER A 125 1.65 6.13 20.41
CA SER A 125 0.34 6.49 20.97
C SER A 125 -0.82 6.14 20.03
N LEU A 126 -0.63 6.18 18.71
CA LEU A 126 -1.64 5.69 17.77
C LEU A 126 -1.82 4.17 17.87
N CYS A 127 -0.72 3.41 17.98
CA CYS A 127 -0.78 1.97 18.19
C CYS A 127 -1.47 1.62 19.52
N GLU A 128 -1.14 2.33 20.61
CA GLU A 128 -1.74 2.11 21.93
C GLU A 128 -3.22 2.49 21.96
N LYS A 129 -3.62 3.62 21.36
CA LYS A 129 -5.04 4.01 21.22
C LYS A 129 -5.86 2.99 20.44
N LEU A 130 -5.25 2.30 19.47
CA LEU A 130 -5.90 1.29 18.64
C LEU A 130 -5.67 -0.15 19.15
N GLU A 131 -5.25 -0.31 20.42
CA GLU A 131 -5.04 -1.61 21.07
C GLU A 131 -4.09 -2.53 20.28
N TRP A 132 -3.03 -1.96 19.71
CA TRP A 132 -2.08 -2.64 18.83
C TRP A 132 -2.77 -3.28 17.62
N PHE A 133 -3.81 -2.61 17.11
CA PHE A 133 -4.72 -3.05 16.04
C PHE A 133 -5.40 -4.40 16.34
N ARG A 134 -5.51 -4.76 17.63
CA ARG A 134 -5.92 -6.06 18.19
C ARG A 134 -5.07 -7.26 17.73
N ARG A 135 -3.85 -7.00 17.25
CA ARG A 135 -2.87 -8.03 16.85
C ARG A 135 -2.00 -8.51 18.02
N GLY A 136 -2.10 -7.83 19.15
CA GLY A 136 -1.25 -8.02 20.33
C GLY A 136 0.10 -7.30 20.18
N ARG A 137 0.56 -6.66 21.27
CA ARG A 137 1.79 -5.84 21.30
C ARG A 137 3.04 -6.61 20.85
N SER A 138 3.12 -7.91 21.10
CA SER A 138 4.25 -8.75 20.69
C SER A 138 4.41 -8.90 19.17
N SER A 139 3.35 -8.67 18.39
CA SER A 139 3.38 -8.76 16.92
C SER A 139 3.90 -7.49 16.23
N LEU A 140 4.14 -6.40 16.98
CA LEU A 140 4.52 -5.09 16.45
C LEU A 140 5.79 -4.58 17.13
N GLN A 141 6.85 -4.36 16.35
CA GLN A 141 8.14 -3.88 16.85
C GLN A 141 8.52 -2.54 16.24
N LEU A 142 8.57 -1.50 17.07
CA LEU A 142 9.03 -0.17 16.65
C LEU A 142 10.54 -0.06 16.84
N PHE A 143 11.21 0.62 15.91
CA PHE A 143 12.62 0.96 15.98
C PHE A 143 12.89 2.33 15.37
N GLU A 144 13.56 3.19 16.12
CA GLU A 144 13.67 4.62 15.78
C GLU A 144 14.96 4.96 15.03
N GLN A 145 14.82 5.65 13.89
CA GLN A 145 15.98 6.13 13.14
C GLN A 145 16.62 7.38 13.78
N PRO A 146 17.96 7.45 13.84
CA PRO A 146 18.66 8.64 14.32
C PRO A 146 18.53 9.81 13.32
N LEU A 147 18.79 11.01 13.83
CA LEU A 147 18.94 12.21 12.99
C LEU A 147 20.42 12.44 12.66
N VAL A 148 20.69 12.93 11.45
CA VAL A 148 22.04 13.29 10.99
C VAL A 148 22.25 14.80 11.05
N PRO A 149 23.46 15.30 11.37
CA PRO A 149 23.77 16.71 11.34
C PRO A 149 23.71 17.24 9.90
N ALA A 150 23.20 18.46 9.74
CA ALA A 150 23.24 19.16 8.47
C ALA A 150 24.50 20.00 8.33
N VAL A 151 25.00 20.14 7.09
CA VAL A 151 26.30 20.72 6.77
C VAL A 151 26.19 21.90 5.82
N GLY A 152 27.08 22.88 5.97
CA GLY A 152 27.33 23.90 4.94
C GLY A 152 28.03 23.26 3.74
N VAL A 153 27.52 23.47 2.53
CA VAL A 153 28.05 22.81 1.32
C VAL A 153 29.42 23.36 0.92
N GLU A 154 29.71 24.62 1.23
CA GLU A 154 30.97 25.28 0.86
C GLU A 154 32.17 24.82 1.71
N ASN A 155 31.94 24.44 2.97
CA ASN A 155 33.01 24.19 3.96
C ASN A 155 32.87 22.87 4.73
N GLY A 156 31.80 22.10 4.50
CA GLY A 156 31.51 20.84 5.20
C GLY A 156 31.19 20.98 6.69
N GLN A 157 31.16 22.19 7.25
CA GLN A 157 30.98 22.42 8.68
C GLN A 157 29.53 22.18 9.10
N TRP A 158 29.33 21.69 10.32
CA TRP A 158 28.00 21.50 10.88
C TRP A 158 27.29 22.84 11.05
N ILE A 159 26.05 22.92 10.58
CA ILE A 159 25.16 24.06 10.84
C ILE A 159 24.69 23.92 12.29
N ILE A 160 24.93 24.93 13.14
CA ILE A 160 24.57 24.94 14.56
C ILE A 160 23.50 25.99 14.88
N THR A 161 22.61 25.70 15.83
CA THR A 161 21.62 26.68 16.35
C THR A 161 22.16 27.46 17.55
N LYS A 162 23.01 26.79 18.35
CA LYS A 162 23.72 27.30 19.53
C LYS A 162 24.97 26.42 19.76
N PRO A 163 25.91 26.78 20.65
CA PRO A 163 27.07 25.95 20.97
C PRO A 163 26.67 24.49 21.27
N PHE A 164 27.38 23.54 20.65
CA PHE A 164 27.15 22.09 20.76
C PHE A 164 25.76 21.58 20.32
N ALA A 165 24.95 22.39 19.62
CA ALA A 165 23.64 21.99 19.11
C ALA A 165 23.58 22.04 17.57
N PRO A 166 23.94 20.95 16.86
CA PRO A 166 23.80 20.86 15.41
C PRO A 166 22.33 20.86 14.98
N VAL A 167 22.05 21.44 13.81
CA VAL A 167 20.77 21.33 13.11
C VAL A 167 20.69 19.92 12.52
N CYS A 168 19.95 19.03 13.17
CA CYS A 168 19.77 17.66 12.69
C CYS A 168 18.50 17.50 11.83
N LYS A 169 18.52 16.51 10.92
CA LYS A 169 17.40 16.10 10.05
C LYS A 169 17.42 14.56 9.85
N PRO A 170 16.33 13.92 9.43
CA PRO A 170 16.35 12.49 9.08
C PRO A 170 17.33 12.18 7.94
N GLY A 171 18.11 11.10 8.10
CA GLY A 171 19.15 10.66 7.17
C GLY A 171 18.68 9.80 5.99
N GLY A 172 17.42 9.92 5.58
CA GLY A 172 16.80 9.03 4.58
C GLY A 172 16.36 7.69 5.16
N HIS A 173 15.86 6.78 4.30
CA HIS A 173 15.29 5.49 4.73
C HIS A 173 16.21 4.28 4.52
N GLY A 174 17.39 4.46 3.91
CA GLY A 174 18.39 3.39 3.73
C GLY A 174 18.96 2.83 5.04
N VAL A 175 18.96 3.65 6.10
CA VAL A 175 19.41 3.26 7.45
C VAL A 175 18.61 2.10 8.05
N ILE A 176 17.44 1.78 7.49
CA ILE A 176 16.56 0.71 7.96
C ILE A 176 17.27 -0.64 8.10
N TRP A 177 18.23 -0.96 7.23
CA TRP A 177 18.94 -2.24 7.21
C TRP A 177 19.97 -2.36 8.34
N LYS A 178 20.88 -1.39 8.46
CA LYS A 178 21.83 -1.31 9.58
C LYS A 178 21.10 -1.24 10.92
N LEU A 179 20.04 -0.46 10.99
CA LEU A 179 19.26 -0.25 12.22
C LEU A 179 18.44 -1.49 12.59
N ALA A 180 17.88 -2.23 11.62
CA ALA A 180 17.20 -3.50 11.87
C ALA A 180 18.16 -4.54 12.47
N TYR A 181 19.41 -4.59 12.01
CA TYR A 181 20.45 -5.42 12.63
C TYR A 181 20.81 -4.91 14.05
N ASP A 182 21.17 -3.64 14.20
CA ASP A 182 21.60 -3.05 15.49
C ASP A 182 20.51 -3.09 16.59
N LYS A 183 19.24 -3.18 16.20
CA LYS A 183 18.08 -3.29 17.11
C LYS A 183 17.52 -4.71 17.23
N GLY A 184 18.16 -5.71 16.61
CA GLY A 184 17.74 -7.12 16.71
C GLY A 184 16.42 -7.45 16.01
N ILE A 185 15.99 -6.64 15.04
CA ILE A 185 14.72 -6.81 14.31
C ILE A 185 14.76 -8.06 13.42
N PHE A 186 15.88 -8.37 12.78
CA PHE A 186 16.05 -9.62 12.04
C PHE A 186 15.90 -10.84 12.95
N LYS A 187 16.60 -10.84 14.10
CA LYS A 187 16.41 -11.86 15.14
C LYS A 187 14.95 -11.96 15.60
N TRP A 188 14.27 -10.84 15.85
CA TRP A 188 12.86 -10.84 16.24
C TRP A 188 11.95 -11.47 15.16
N PHE A 189 12.24 -11.27 13.86
CA PHE A 189 11.54 -11.97 12.79
C PHE A 189 11.84 -13.48 12.78
N TYR A 190 13.08 -13.91 13.01
CA TYR A 190 13.43 -15.34 13.10
C TYR A 190 12.81 -16.02 14.32
N ASP A 191 12.70 -15.31 15.45
CA ASP A 191 12.01 -15.79 16.65
C ASP A 191 10.48 -15.95 16.41
N HIS A 192 9.94 -15.30 15.38
CA HIS A 192 8.59 -15.54 14.83
C HIS A 192 8.57 -16.53 13.65
N GLY A 193 9.70 -17.15 13.29
CA GLY A 193 9.81 -18.13 12.22
C GLY A 193 9.78 -17.56 10.79
N ARG A 194 10.01 -16.25 10.59
CA ARG A 194 9.91 -15.63 9.27
C ARG A 194 11.22 -15.72 8.48
N LYS A 195 11.12 -15.88 7.16
CA LYS A 195 12.22 -16.06 6.20
C LYS A 195 12.40 -14.84 5.31
N GLY A 196 11.29 -14.26 4.86
CA GLY A 196 11.26 -13.05 4.04
C GLY A 196 10.41 -11.96 4.66
N ALA A 197 10.44 -10.75 4.08
CA ALA A 197 9.53 -9.68 4.44
C ALA A 197 9.17 -8.80 3.24
N THR A 198 7.95 -8.25 3.25
CA THR A 198 7.56 -7.17 2.33
C THR A 198 7.81 -5.80 2.97
N VAL A 199 8.21 -4.83 2.15
CA VAL A 199 8.55 -3.46 2.57
C VAL A 199 7.65 -2.48 1.82
N ARG A 200 6.87 -1.64 2.51
CA ARG A 200 5.89 -0.73 1.90
C ARG A 200 5.89 0.66 2.52
N GLN A 201 5.81 1.69 1.69
CA GLN A 201 5.59 3.07 2.16
C GLN A 201 4.11 3.31 2.52
N VAL A 202 3.85 3.80 3.73
CA VAL A 202 2.51 4.10 4.28
C VAL A 202 1.67 5.08 3.44
N SER A 203 2.29 5.85 2.55
CA SER A 203 1.58 6.78 1.69
C SER A 203 0.82 6.14 0.52
N ASN A 204 1.01 4.85 0.21
CA ASN A 204 0.54 4.19 -1.02
C ASN A 204 -0.58 3.15 -0.75
N PHE A 205 -1.79 3.43 -1.23
CA PHE A 205 -3.02 2.72 -0.86
C PHE A 205 -3.33 1.47 -1.69
N VAL A 206 -3.05 1.53 -3.00
CA VAL A 206 -3.49 0.48 -3.95
C VAL A 206 -2.57 -0.75 -3.95
N ALA A 207 -1.40 -0.63 -3.33
CA ALA A 207 -0.30 -1.59 -3.34
C ALA A 207 -0.57 -3.00 -2.77
N ALA A 208 -1.80 -3.28 -2.32
CA ALA A 208 -2.21 -4.58 -1.79
C ALA A 208 -3.68 -4.93 -2.08
N THR A 209 -4.34 -4.20 -2.98
CA THR A 209 -5.73 -4.44 -3.36
C THR A 209 -5.85 -5.41 -4.54
N ASP A 210 -4.77 -6.08 -4.94
CA ASP A 210 -4.66 -6.98 -6.11
C ASP A 210 -3.46 -7.93 -5.94
N LEU A 211 -3.27 -8.86 -6.89
CA LEU A 211 -2.24 -9.92 -6.94
C LEU A 211 -0.80 -9.45 -6.66
N THR A 212 -0.45 -8.21 -7.01
CA THR A 212 0.94 -7.70 -7.06
C THR A 212 1.80 -8.01 -5.84
N LEU A 213 1.28 -7.78 -4.63
CA LEU A 213 2.07 -7.95 -3.40
C LEU A 213 2.30 -9.42 -3.05
N LEU A 214 1.30 -10.27 -3.31
CA LEU A 214 1.38 -11.71 -3.06
C LEU A 214 2.25 -12.41 -4.12
N ALA A 215 2.17 -12.02 -5.39
CA ALA A 215 3.09 -12.47 -6.43
C ALA A 215 4.54 -12.10 -6.08
N LEU A 216 4.78 -10.83 -5.67
CA LEU A 216 6.09 -10.35 -5.27
C LEU A 216 6.69 -11.17 -4.12
N ALA A 217 5.90 -11.45 -3.08
CA ALA A 217 6.35 -12.27 -1.96
C ALA A 217 6.51 -13.76 -2.33
N GLY A 218 5.62 -14.30 -3.15
CA GLY A 218 5.63 -15.70 -3.59
C GLY A 218 6.82 -16.04 -4.47
N ILE A 219 7.17 -15.19 -5.45
CA ILE A 219 8.43 -15.30 -6.21
C ILE A 219 9.62 -15.26 -5.25
N GLY A 220 9.62 -14.28 -4.34
CA GLY A 220 10.68 -14.08 -3.36
C GLY A 220 10.99 -15.34 -2.55
N LEU A 221 9.99 -15.86 -1.85
CA LEU A 221 10.12 -17.03 -0.98
C LEU A 221 10.40 -18.33 -1.77
N HIS A 222 9.58 -18.65 -2.77
CA HIS A 222 9.60 -19.97 -3.40
C HIS A 222 10.79 -20.17 -4.34
N GLN A 223 11.23 -19.10 -5.04
CA GLN A 223 12.41 -19.17 -5.91
C GLN A 223 13.72 -18.79 -5.20
N GLY A 224 13.69 -18.57 -3.87
CA GLY A 224 14.88 -18.22 -3.08
C GLY A 224 15.56 -16.92 -3.53
N LYS A 225 14.79 -15.95 -4.05
CA LYS A 225 15.32 -14.66 -4.53
C LYS A 225 15.62 -13.75 -3.34
N LYS A 226 16.64 -12.89 -3.46
CA LYS A 226 17.10 -12.02 -2.37
C LYS A 226 16.32 -10.71 -2.27
N LEU A 227 15.92 -10.14 -3.41
CA LEU A 227 15.21 -8.86 -3.47
C LEU A 227 14.27 -8.79 -4.68
N GLY A 228 13.02 -8.41 -4.42
CA GLY A 228 12.01 -8.14 -5.45
C GLY A 228 11.59 -6.69 -5.47
N PHE A 229 11.26 -6.16 -6.64
CA PHE A 229 10.62 -4.85 -6.81
C PHE A 229 9.24 -4.98 -7.43
N ALA A 230 8.18 -4.46 -6.80
CA ALA A 230 6.96 -4.16 -7.53
C ALA A 230 7.11 -2.83 -8.28
N SER A 231 6.85 -2.87 -9.59
CA SER A 231 7.10 -1.80 -10.55
C SER A 231 5.87 -1.56 -11.43
N CYS A 232 5.86 -0.42 -12.12
CA CYS A 232 4.83 -0.11 -13.11
C CYS A 232 5.38 0.84 -14.18
N LYS A 233 4.52 1.24 -15.13
CA LYS A 233 4.87 2.27 -16.12
C LYS A 233 5.18 3.60 -15.42
N ARG A 234 6.34 4.18 -15.74
CA ARG A 234 6.71 5.53 -15.27
C ARG A 234 5.96 6.60 -16.06
N ASN A 235 5.50 7.63 -15.37
CA ASN A 235 4.95 8.82 -16.03
C ASN A 235 6.08 9.85 -16.27
N LEU A 236 6.07 10.51 -17.42
CA LEU A 236 7.03 11.58 -17.73
C LEU A 236 6.92 12.72 -16.71
N GLY A 237 8.06 13.22 -16.21
CA GLY A 237 8.12 14.23 -15.16
C GLY A 237 7.65 13.77 -13.76
N ALA A 238 7.44 12.47 -13.54
CA ALA A 238 7.10 11.96 -12.21
C ALA A 238 8.32 11.97 -11.28
N THR A 239 8.12 12.39 -10.03
CA THR A 239 9.14 12.40 -8.97
C THR A 239 9.24 11.02 -8.31
N GLU A 240 9.65 10.03 -9.10
CA GLU A 240 9.86 8.64 -8.69
C GLU A 240 11.11 8.09 -9.41
N GLY A 241 11.92 7.32 -8.68
CA GLY A 241 13.10 6.67 -9.25
C GLY A 241 12.73 5.60 -10.29
N ILE A 242 13.76 5.09 -10.95
CA ILE A 242 13.64 3.98 -11.90
C ILE A 242 14.40 2.75 -11.42
N ASN A 243 13.87 1.59 -11.74
CA ASN A 243 14.64 0.35 -11.68
C ASN A 243 15.44 0.18 -12.96
N VAL A 244 16.68 -0.31 -12.84
CA VAL A 244 17.60 -0.56 -13.96
C VAL A 244 18.30 -1.92 -13.78
N LEU A 245 18.62 -2.59 -14.89
CA LEU A 245 19.57 -3.71 -14.87
C LEU A 245 21.00 -3.16 -14.92
N THR A 246 21.77 -3.45 -13.86
CA THR A 246 23.20 -3.20 -13.77
C THR A 246 23.98 -4.35 -14.43
N GLU A 247 24.98 -3.99 -15.23
CA GLU A 247 25.98 -4.90 -15.78
C GLU A 247 27.37 -4.34 -15.42
N LYS A 248 28.19 -5.12 -14.73
CA LYS A 248 29.54 -4.71 -14.29
C LYS A 248 30.55 -5.81 -14.56
N LYS A 249 31.65 -5.52 -15.25
CA LYS A 249 32.80 -6.43 -15.31
C LYS A 249 33.56 -6.36 -13.98
N ILE A 250 33.80 -7.51 -13.36
CA ILE A 250 34.56 -7.62 -12.10
C ILE A 250 36.04 -7.94 -12.37
N LEU A 251 36.89 -7.72 -11.37
CA LEU A 251 38.36 -7.67 -11.52
C LEU A 251 38.97 -8.99 -12.01
N ASP A 252 38.34 -10.12 -11.73
CA ASP A 252 38.74 -11.46 -12.18
C ASP A 252 38.36 -11.77 -13.63
N GLY A 253 37.74 -10.82 -14.34
CA GLY A 253 37.33 -10.96 -15.73
C GLY A 253 35.87 -11.42 -15.94
N ARG A 254 35.21 -11.92 -14.89
CA ARG A 254 33.78 -12.30 -14.92
C ARG A 254 32.88 -11.07 -15.01
N TRP A 255 31.58 -11.31 -15.19
CA TRP A 255 30.54 -10.27 -15.23
C TRP A 255 29.59 -10.44 -14.05
N ALA A 256 29.09 -9.33 -13.52
CA ALA A 256 28.15 -9.27 -12.42
C ALA A 256 26.88 -8.53 -12.88
N TYR A 257 25.73 -9.12 -12.58
CA TYR A 257 24.41 -8.67 -13.01
C TYR A 257 23.46 -8.60 -11.82
N GLY A 258 22.59 -7.60 -11.81
CA GLY A 258 21.59 -7.41 -10.76
C GLY A 258 20.79 -6.15 -11.00
N LEU A 259 19.66 -6.02 -10.32
CA LEU A 259 18.86 -4.81 -10.34
C LEU A 259 19.49 -3.72 -9.48
N SER A 260 19.26 -2.47 -9.85
CA SER A 260 19.57 -1.28 -9.07
C SER A 260 18.44 -0.26 -9.22
N CYS A 261 18.40 0.72 -8.33
CA CYS A 261 17.50 1.86 -8.43
C CYS A 261 18.29 3.15 -8.62
N ILE A 262 17.91 3.95 -9.62
CA ILE A 262 18.39 5.32 -9.78
C ILE A 262 17.29 6.27 -9.30
N GLU A 263 17.58 7.11 -8.31
CA GLU A 263 16.63 8.11 -7.83
C GLU A 263 16.39 9.24 -8.83
N TYR A 264 15.17 9.77 -8.87
CA TYR A 264 14.79 10.84 -9.80
C TYR A 264 15.64 12.11 -9.63
N THR A 265 16.18 12.34 -8.44
CA THR A 265 17.07 13.46 -8.14
C THR A 265 18.45 13.33 -8.78
N GLU A 266 18.80 12.16 -9.30
CA GLU A 266 20.13 11.82 -9.84
C GLU A 266 20.15 11.55 -11.34
N PHE A 267 18.99 11.59 -12.03
CA PHE A 267 18.88 11.36 -13.47
C PHE A 267 19.87 12.19 -14.31
N ASP A 268 20.12 13.43 -13.90
CA ASP A 268 21.12 14.33 -14.50
C ASP A 268 22.53 13.69 -14.54
N LYS A 269 22.94 12.98 -13.48
CA LYS A 269 24.26 12.31 -13.37
C LYS A 269 24.41 11.17 -14.38
N PHE A 270 23.30 10.52 -14.75
CA PHE A 270 23.26 9.38 -15.66
C PHE A 270 22.83 9.79 -17.09
N GLY A 271 22.68 11.09 -17.35
CA GLY A 271 22.26 11.62 -18.65
C GLY A 271 20.84 11.19 -19.07
N ILE A 272 19.97 10.90 -18.09
CA ILE A 272 18.58 10.48 -18.31
C ILE A 272 17.71 11.73 -18.48
N ALA A 273 17.26 11.99 -19.71
CA ALA A 273 16.50 13.21 -20.03
C ALA A 273 15.02 13.10 -19.64
N ASP A 274 14.62 13.71 -18.51
CA ASP A 274 13.22 13.79 -18.09
C ASP A 274 12.53 15.05 -18.67
N GLY A 275 12.11 14.98 -19.93
CA GLY A 275 11.41 16.08 -20.60
C GLY A 275 10.85 15.73 -21.99
N PRO A 276 9.90 16.53 -22.52
CA PRO A 276 9.16 16.22 -23.76
C PRO A 276 9.99 16.31 -25.05
N HIS A 277 11.30 16.59 -24.95
CA HIS A 277 12.22 16.72 -26.09
C HIS A 277 13.43 15.77 -25.97
N SER A 278 13.31 14.67 -25.21
CA SER A 278 14.33 13.64 -25.14
C SER A 278 14.54 12.98 -26.52
N ARG A 279 15.67 13.30 -27.16
CA ARG A 279 16.02 12.77 -28.50
C ARG A 279 16.30 11.26 -28.51
N ASN A 280 16.54 10.65 -27.34
CA ASN A 280 16.74 9.21 -27.17
C ASN A 280 15.48 8.54 -26.60
N ARG A 281 14.64 7.95 -27.47
CA ARG A 281 13.48 7.14 -27.05
C ARG A 281 13.87 5.95 -26.14
N LEU A 282 15.08 5.41 -26.33
CA LEU A 282 15.63 4.29 -25.55
C LEU A 282 15.83 4.58 -24.04
N GLN A 283 15.74 5.84 -23.59
CA GLN A 283 15.78 6.19 -22.16
C GLN A 283 14.39 6.24 -21.51
N ALA A 284 13.31 6.13 -22.28
CA ALA A 284 11.93 6.37 -21.81
C ALA A 284 11.21 5.12 -21.26
N GLU A 285 11.88 3.96 -21.21
CA GLU A 285 11.26 2.64 -21.00
C GLU A 285 11.68 1.94 -19.70
N PHE A 286 12.33 2.65 -18.77
CA PHE A 286 12.64 2.08 -17.45
C PHE A 286 11.40 2.03 -16.54
N PRO A 287 11.12 0.89 -15.87
CA PRO A 287 10.04 0.77 -14.90
C PRO A 287 10.21 1.75 -13.73
N ALA A 288 9.09 2.30 -13.26
CA ALA A 288 9.07 3.11 -12.05
C ALA A 288 9.37 2.25 -10.81
N ASN A 289 10.31 2.69 -9.98
CA ASN A 289 10.45 2.16 -8.63
C ASN A 289 9.31 2.70 -7.76
N THR A 290 8.47 1.80 -7.23
CA THR A 290 7.34 2.17 -6.37
C THR A 290 7.67 2.16 -4.87
N ASN A 291 8.90 1.74 -4.49
CA ASN A 291 9.32 1.49 -3.11
C ASN A 291 8.42 0.46 -2.37
N ILE A 292 7.89 -0.50 -3.12
CA ILE A 292 7.32 -1.76 -2.63
C ILE A 292 8.34 -2.86 -2.95
N LEU A 293 8.89 -3.49 -1.92
CA LEU A 293 9.95 -4.48 -2.05
C LEU A 293 9.54 -5.80 -1.40
N TYR A 294 10.10 -6.91 -1.89
CA TYR A 294 10.28 -8.13 -1.09
C TYR A 294 11.77 -8.24 -0.74
N VAL A 295 12.11 -8.65 0.47
CA VAL A 295 13.47 -8.99 0.90
C VAL A 295 13.54 -10.37 1.54
N ASP A 296 14.59 -11.12 1.21
CA ASP A 296 15.05 -12.25 2.01
C ASP A 296 15.73 -11.71 3.29
N LEU A 297 15.28 -12.16 4.47
CA LEU A 297 15.74 -11.60 5.75
C LEU A 297 17.23 -11.92 6.03
N PRO A 298 17.73 -13.16 5.83
CA PRO A 298 19.16 -13.46 5.96
C PRO A 298 20.05 -12.62 5.02
N SER A 299 19.63 -12.43 3.77
CA SER A 299 20.37 -11.59 2.81
C SER A 299 20.38 -10.11 3.24
N ALA A 300 19.25 -9.59 3.71
CA ALA A 300 19.16 -8.22 4.21
C ALA A 300 19.97 -8.00 5.51
N GLU A 301 19.97 -8.98 6.41
CA GLU A 301 20.78 -8.98 7.63
C GLU A 301 22.29 -9.04 7.32
N SER A 302 22.71 -9.85 6.34
CA SER A 302 24.11 -9.91 5.90
C SER A 302 24.61 -8.56 5.34
N VAL A 303 23.73 -7.75 4.75
CA VAL A 303 24.08 -6.39 4.31
C VAL A 303 24.09 -5.42 5.50
N GLY A 304 23.07 -5.47 6.36
CA GLY A 304 22.95 -4.64 7.57
C GLY A 304 24.10 -4.83 8.55
N SER A 305 24.58 -6.06 8.74
CA SER A 305 25.69 -6.41 9.63
C SER A 305 27.08 -6.06 9.10
N SER A 306 27.21 -5.74 7.80
CA SER A 306 28.51 -5.59 7.12
C SER A 306 29.41 -4.47 7.65
N ASN A 307 28.87 -3.54 8.46
CA ASN A 307 29.57 -2.35 8.99
C ASN A 307 30.32 -1.53 7.91
N SER A 308 29.80 -1.57 6.67
CA SER A 308 30.36 -0.91 5.50
C SER A 308 29.35 0.07 4.88
N GLU A 309 29.74 0.79 3.83
CA GLU A 309 28.82 1.65 3.06
C GLU A 309 27.58 0.89 2.53
N ASN A 310 27.71 -0.42 2.26
CA ASN A 310 26.60 -1.26 1.82
C ASN A 310 25.47 -1.35 2.86
N SER A 311 25.79 -1.21 4.15
CA SER A 311 24.78 -1.20 5.24
C SER A 311 23.93 0.09 5.28
N LEU A 312 24.37 1.14 4.58
CA LEU A 312 23.69 2.43 4.41
C LEU A 312 23.51 2.76 2.91
N PRO A 313 22.77 1.92 2.16
CA PRO A 313 22.80 1.92 0.70
C PRO A 313 22.25 3.22 0.09
N GLY A 314 22.74 3.55 -1.12
CA GLY A 314 22.32 4.73 -1.88
C GLY A 314 22.64 6.06 -1.18
N MET A 315 23.80 6.14 -0.51
CA MET A 315 24.21 7.34 0.22
C MET A 315 24.48 8.54 -0.72
N VAL A 316 23.78 9.64 -0.50
CA VAL A 316 23.85 10.88 -1.30
C VAL A 316 23.84 12.12 -0.42
N LEU A 317 24.51 13.20 -0.85
CA LEU A 317 24.41 14.52 -0.21
C LEU A 317 23.24 15.32 -0.82
N ASN A 318 22.12 15.44 -0.11
CA ASN A 318 20.97 16.19 -0.58
C ASN A 318 21.12 17.69 -0.28
N VAL A 319 21.46 18.48 -1.30
CA VAL A 319 21.58 19.94 -1.27
C VAL A 319 20.37 20.67 -1.88
N LYS A 320 19.36 19.94 -2.39
CA LYS A 320 18.22 20.51 -3.14
C LYS A 320 17.12 21.11 -2.25
N LYS A 321 17.17 20.90 -0.91
CA LYS A 321 16.14 21.38 0.04
C LYS A 321 16.70 22.49 0.94
N PRO A 322 16.02 23.65 1.09
CA PRO A 322 16.47 24.72 1.97
C PRO A 322 16.44 24.27 3.43
N ILE A 323 17.51 24.55 4.18
CA ILE A 323 17.56 24.25 5.62
C ILE A 323 17.02 25.45 6.38
N THR A 324 15.93 25.25 7.13
CA THR A 324 15.36 26.27 8.01
C THR A 324 15.55 25.84 9.47
N PHE A 325 15.99 26.77 10.31
CA PHE A 325 16.17 26.61 11.75
C PHE A 325 15.98 27.95 12.47
N ILE A 326 15.92 27.92 13.81
CA ILE A 326 15.91 29.11 14.67
C ILE A 326 17.19 29.08 15.50
N ASP A 327 17.87 30.21 15.64
CA ASP A 327 19.09 30.32 16.47
C ASP A 327 18.78 30.60 17.95
N GLN A 328 19.82 30.64 18.78
CA GLN A 328 19.74 30.99 20.20
C GLN A 328 19.12 32.36 20.52
N PHE A 329 19.00 33.26 19.54
CA PHE A 329 18.40 34.59 19.69
C PHE A 329 16.95 34.64 19.20
N GLY A 330 16.34 33.48 18.86
CA GLY A 330 14.99 33.40 18.31
C GLY A 330 14.90 33.83 16.84
N LYS A 331 16.02 34.10 16.17
CA LYS A 331 16.03 34.51 14.77
C LYS A 331 15.88 33.30 13.86
N GLN A 332 14.88 33.33 12.99
CA GLN A 332 14.71 32.31 11.97
C GLN A 332 15.74 32.48 10.85
N HIS A 333 16.54 31.45 10.62
CA HIS A 333 17.48 31.35 9.52
C HIS A 333 16.96 30.43 8.43
N ARG A 334 17.19 30.80 7.16
CA ARG A 334 16.96 29.95 5.99
C ARG A 334 18.24 29.87 5.17
N TYR A 335 18.93 28.74 5.28
CA TYR A 335 20.09 28.38 4.46
C TYR A 335 19.65 28.04 3.04
N PHE A 336 19.35 29.08 2.26
CA PHE A 336 19.19 29.08 0.81
C PHE A 336 19.19 30.53 0.30
N LEU A 337 20.36 31.12 0.13
CA LEU A 337 20.53 32.53 -0.28
C LEU A 337 21.09 32.60 -1.70
N LYS A 338 20.19 32.78 -2.67
CA LYS A 338 20.49 32.87 -4.12
C LYS A 338 21.46 34.03 -4.47
N THR A 339 21.63 34.98 -3.56
CA THR A 339 22.54 36.14 -3.64
C THR A 339 23.91 35.93 -2.98
N LEU A 340 24.15 34.83 -2.27
CA LEU A 340 25.43 34.53 -1.60
C LEU A 340 26.01 33.14 -1.95
N ASN A 341 25.34 32.37 -2.80
CA ASN A 341 25.73 31.03 -3.26
C ASN A 341 25.84 29.90 -2.19
N VAL A 342 25.81 30.25 -0.90
CA VAL A 342 25.83 29.29 0.20
C VAL A 342 24.58 28.40 0.19
N SER A 343 24.79 27.10 0.03
CA SER A 343 23.76 26.07 0.22
C SER A 343 24.06 25.21 1.45
N GLY A 344 23.02 24.63 2.04
CA GLY A 344 23.13 23.66 3.13
C GLY A 344 22.62 22.30 2.67
N GLY A 345 23.21 21.22 3.17
CA GLY A 345 22.87 19.86 2.80
C GLY A 345 22.84 18.89 3.97
N ARG A 346 22.47 17.64 3.70
CA ARG A 346 22.56 16.51 4.63
C ARG A 346 22.81 15.22 3.85
N LEU A 347 23.45 14.26 4.49
CA LEU A 347 23.51 12.89 3.95
C LEU A 347 22.12 12.25 4.03
N GLU A 348 21.69 11.63 2.95
CA GLU A 348 20.50 10.77 2.88
C GLU A 348 20.93 9.41 2.31
N CYS A 349 20.24 8.33 2.69
CA CYS A 349 20.40 6.99 2.13
C CYS A 349 19.02 6.40 1.77
N THR A 350 18.97 5.42 0.87
CA THR A 350 17.74 4.91 0.24
C THR A 350 17.62 3.39 0.37
N MET A 351 16.48 2.93 0.91
CA MET A 351 16.31 1.50 1.28
C MET A 351 16.43 0.55 0.09
N GLN A 352 15.95 0.95 -1.08
CA GLN A 352 15.89 0.11 -2.25
C GLN A 352 17.26 -0.15 -2.90
N ASN A 353 18.26 0.68 -2.60
CA ASN A 353 19.63 0.51 -3.10
C ASN A 353 20.39 -0.62 -2.39
N ILE A 354 19.75 -1.33 -1.45
CA ILE A 354 20.25 -2.64 -0.99
C ILE A 354 20.44 -3.62 -2.16
N ALA A 355 19.70 -3.43 -3.26
CA ALA A 355 19.87 -4.12 -4.54
C ALA A 355 21.32 -4.13 -5.06
N ASP A 356 22.07 -3.06 -4.81
CA ASP A 356 23.46 -2.93 -5.26
C ASP A 356 24.41 -3.93 -4.56
N SER A 357 23.95 -4.58 -3.46
CA SER A 357 24.64 -5.67 -2.77
C SER A 357 24.30 -7.07 -3.30
N PHE A 358 23.31 -7.20 -4.19
CA PHE A 358 22.79 -8.48 -4.67
C PHE A 358 23.07 -8.68 -6.17
N LEU A 359 24.35 -8.88 -6.50
CA LEU A 359 24.79 -9.15 -7.87
C LEU A 359 25.16 -10.63 -8.06
N SER A 360 24.54 -11.28 -9.05
CA SER A 360 24.88 -12.64 -9.46
C SER A 360 26.00 -12.63 -10.52
N THR A 361 26.98 -13.53 -10.42
CA THR A 361 28.17 -13.52 -11.29
C THR A 361 28.14 -14.56 -12.40
N CYS A 362 28.35 -14.13 -13.65
CA CYS A 362 28.43 -14.98 -14.84
C CYS A 362 29.87 -15.08 -15.39
N PRO A 363 30.33 -16.25 -15.90
CA PRO A 363 31.68 -16.40 -16.45
C PRO A 363 31.97 -15.53 -17.68
N SER A 364 30.94 -15.23 -18.47
CA SER A 364 31.03 -14.44 -19.71
C SER A 364 29.94 -13.37 -19.74
N ARG A 365 30.08 -12.40 -20.66
CA ARG A 365 29.03 -11.41 -20.92
C ARG A 365 27.89 -12.11 -21.66
N TYR A 366 26.85 -12.49 -20.94
CA TYR A 366 25.85 -13.42 -21.43
C TYR A 366 24.44 -12.94 -21.06
N TYR A 367 23.55 -12.91 -22.05
CA TYR A 367 22.22 -12.29 -21.92
C TYR A 367 21.06 -13.29 -21.83
N LYS A 368 21.33 -14.60 -21.91
CA LYS A 368 20.34 -15.66 -21.65
C LYS A 368 20.55 -16.20 -20.24
N GLY A 369 19.49 -16.59 -19.54
CA GLY A 369 19.58 -17.06 -18.14
C GLY A 369 19.58 -15.95 -17.08
N ILE A 370 19.32 -14.69 -17.45
CA ILE A 370 19.18 -13.57 -16.50
C ILE A 370 17.85 -13.69 -15.68
N GLU A 371 16.99 -14.66 -15.99
CA GLU A 371 15.88 -15.09 -15.13
C GLU A 371 16.36 -15.73 -13.80
N GLU A 372 17.60 -16.23 -13.76
CA GLU A 372 18.20 -16.85 -12.58
C GLU A 372 18.75 -15.84 -11.55
N LEU A 373 18.74 -14.53 -11.83
CA LEU A 373 19.28 -13.51 -10.93
C LEU A 373 18.66 -13.55 -9.52
N ASP A 374 19.47 -13.19 -8.52
CA ASP A 374 19.03 -12.96 -7.13
C ASP A 374 17.95 -11.86 -6.99
N THR A 375 17.86 -10.97 -7.97
CA THR A 375 16.99 -9.78 -7.97
C THR A 375 15.98 -9.79 -9.10
N PHE A 376 14.70 -9.50 -8.84
CA PHE A 376 13.62 -9.60 -9.83
C PHE A 376 12.64 -8.42 -9.81
N ILE A 377 11.84 -8.27 -10.87
CA ILE A 377 10.76 -7.28 -10.98
C ILE A 377 9.41 -7.97 -11.21
N VAL A 378 8.41 -7.57 -10.43
CA VAL A 378 7.00 -7.74 -10.72
C VAL A 378 6.45 -6.45 -11.30
N TYR A 379 5.67 -6.51 -12.37
CA TYR A 379 5.20 -5.33 -13.10
C TYR A 379 3.69 -5.38 -13.34
N ASN A 380 2.93 -4.39 -12.88
CA ASN A 380 1.48 -4.31 -13.06
C ASN A 380 1.06 -2.86 -13.43
N GLU A 381 -0.22 -2.64 -13.70
CA GLU A 381 -0.79 -1.31 -13.95
C GLU A 381 -0.48 -0.33 -12.82
N ARG A 382 -0.20 0.92 -13.18
CA ARG A 382 0.15 1.96 -12.21
C ARG A 382 -0.91 2.12 -11.11
N ARG A 383 -2.20 2.12 -11.48
CA ARG A 383 -3.33 2.24 -10.53
C ARG A 383 -3.48 1.07 -9.55
N ARG A 384 -2.80 -0.07 -9.80
CA ARG A 384 -2.77 -1.26 -8.95
C ARG A 384 -1.50 -1.38 -8.10
N VAL A 385 -0.42 -0.68 -8.48
CA VAL A 385 0.86 -0.73 -7.76
C VAL A 385 1.14 0.55 -6.97
N THR A 386 0.87 1.73 -7.54
CA THR A 386 1.22 3.01 -6.91
C THR A 386 0.22 4.13 -7.17
N SER A 387 -0.51 4.47 -6.11
CA SER A 387 -1.19 5.75 -5.98
C SER A 387 -1.06 6.23 -4.55
N SER A 388 -0.42 7.40 -4.37
CA SER A 388 0.06 7.85 -3.06
C SER A 388 -0.49 9.20 -2.63
N ALA A 389 -0.79 9.37 -1.33
CA ALA A 389 -1.00 10.68 -0.71
C ALA A 389 0.31 11.24 -0.15
N LYS A 390 1.06 12.04 -0.94
CA LYS A 390 2.35 12.63 -0.53
C LYS A 390 2.36 14.17 -0.51
N ARG A 391 1.34 14.86 -1.07
CA ARG A 391 1.25 16.33 -1.08
C ARG A 391 -0.18 16.86 -1.11
N LYS A 392 -0.40 18.04 -0.53
CA LYS A 392 -1.65 18.79 -0.67
C LYS A 392 -1.76 19.33 -2.10
N ARG A 393 -2.96 19.23 -2.70
CA ARG A 393 -3.29 19.86 -3.98
C ARG A 393 -3.32 21.39 -3.80
N ARG A 394 -2.64 22.14 -4.66
CA ARG A 394 -2.78 23.62 -4.68
C ARG A 394 -3.94 24.01 -5.59
N HIS A 395 -4.67 25.09 -5.26
CA HIS A 395 -5.88 25.50 -5.98
C HIS A 395 -5.69 25.67 -7.50
N ALA A 396 -4.54 26.19 -7.94
CA ALA A 396 -4.23 26.41 -9.36
C ALA A 396 -3.59 25.20 -10.08
N GLU A 397 -3.25 24.13 -9.36
CA GLU A 397 -2.58 22.96 -9.97
C GLU A 397 -3.61 22.02 -10.62
N LYS A 398 -3.41 21.74 -11.92
CA LYS A 398 -4.23 20.78 -12.68
C LYS A 398 -3.93 19.31 -12.31
N SER A 399 -2.72 19.03 -11.84
CA SER A 399 -2.26 17.66 -11.58
C SER A 399 -2.73 17.12 -10.22
N LEU A 400 -3.48 16.01 -10.27
CA LEU A 400 -3.89 15.21 -9.12
C LEU A 400 -2.79 14.25 -8.64
N HIS A 401 -1.67 14.15 -9.35
CA HIS A 401 -0.64 13.16 -9.04
C HIS A 401 -0.07 13.37 -7.63
N GLN A 402 0.02 12.28 -6.86
CA GLN A 402 0.49 12.23 -5.47
C GLN A 402 -0.36 13.00 -4.43
N THR A 403 -1.61 13.35 -4.73
CA THR A 403 -2.54 13.98 -3.76
C THR A 403 -3.54 12.97 -3.22
N PRO A 404 -4.11 13.18 -2.00
CA PRO A 404 -5.18 12.32 -1.47
C PRO A 404 -6.40 12.21 -2.41
N ASP A 405 -6.70 13.31 -3.09
CA ASP A 405 -7.75 13.48 -4.09
C ASP A 405 -7.49 12.62 -5.34
N GLY A 406 -6.25 12.61 -5.84
CA GLY A 406 -5.84 11.75 -6.95
C GLY A 406 -5.82 10.27 -6.59
N SER A 407 -5.39 9.90 -5.38
CA SER A 407 -5.42 8.49 -4.97
C SER A 407 -6.84 7.99 -4.69
N LEU A 408 -7.78 8.85 -4.32
CA LEU A 408 -9.19 8.48 -4.19
C LEU A 408 -9.79 8.20 -5.58
N LEU A 409 -9.49 9.04 -6.57
CA LEU A 409 -9.90 8.81 -7.96
C LEU A 409 -9.35 7.48 -8.52
N ASP A 410 -8.10 7.13 -8.22
CA ASP A 410 -7.53 5.84 -8.65
C ASP A 410 -8.21 4.65 -7.94
N ILE A 411 -8.57 4.77 -6.65
CA ILE A 411 -9.36 3.76 -5.93
C ILE A 411 -10.76 3.60 -6.55
N LEU A 412 -11.43 4.69 -6.90
CA LEU A 412 -12.75 4.64 -7.53
C LEU A 412 -12.71 4.04 -8.95
N ARG A 413 -11.64 4.30 -9.71
CA ARG A 413 -11.38 3.63 -11.00
C ARG A 413 -11.18 2.13 -10.82
N ASN A 414 -10.35 1.71 -9.86
CA ASN A 414 -10.18 0.30 -9.53
C ASN A 414 -11.50 -0.37 -9.12
N ALA A 415 -12.34 0.31 -8.33
CA ALA A 415 -13.67 -0.18 -7.96
C ALA A 415 -14.62 -0.29 -9.16
N HIS A 416 -14.55 0.65 -10.10
CA HIS A 416 -15.27 0.58 -11.38
C HIS A 416 -14.82 -0.65 -12.19
N ASP A 417 -13.52 -0.80 -12.45
CA ASP A 417 -12.98 -1.93 -13.22
C ASP A 417 -13.41 -3.28 -12.63
N LEU A 418 -13.39 -3.39 -11.30
CA LEU A 418 -13.76 -4.57 -10.54
C LEU A 418 -15.24 -4.93 -10.71
N LEU A 419 -16.13 -3.95 -10.52
CA LEU A 419 -17.58 -4.17 -10.47
C LEU A 419 -18.23 -4.24 -11.86
N SER A 420 -17.70 -3.52 -12.87
CA SER A 420 -18.17 -3.67 -14.26
C SER A 420 -17.96 -5.10 -14.80
N GLN A 421 -16.96 -5.83 -14.30
CA GLN A 421 -16.74 -7.25 -14.60
C GLN A 421 -17.72 -8.20 -13.88
N CYS A 422 -18.56 -7.68 -12.99
CA CYS A 422 -19.60 -8.42 -12.27
C CYS A 422 -20.99 -8.27 -12.90
N ASP A 423 -21.08 -7.83 -14.16
CA ASP A 423 -22.31 -7.39 -14.84
C ASP A 423 -23.05 -6.23 -14.12
N ILE A 424 -22.36 -5.38 -13.36
CA ILE A 424 -22.96 -4.22 -12.67
C ILE A 424 -22.81 -2.96 -13.54
N GLU A 425 -23.93 -2.34 -13.88
CA GLU A 425 -23.98 -1.08 -14.62
C GLU A 425 -23.52 0.10 -13.74
N LEU A 426 -22.57 0.89 -14.25
CA LEU A 426 -21.88 1.97 -13.53
C LEU A 426 -21.67 3.19 -14.46
N PRO A 427 -21.82 4.43 -13.95
CA PRO A 427 -21.42 5.64 -14.65
C PRO A 427 -19.93 5.68 -14.97
N GLU A 428 -19.56 6.10 -16.18
CA GLU A 428 -18.15 6.22 -16.55
C GLU A 428 -17.41 7.27 -15.72
N ILE A 429 -16.21 6.92 -15.23
CA ILE A 429 -15.30 7.88 -14.58
C ILE A 429 -14.50 8.62 -15.66
N GLU A 430 -15.01 9.78 -16.05
CA GLU A 430 -14.43 10.66 -17.07
C GLU A 430 -13.05 11.26 -16.72
N SER A 431 -12.61 12.27 -17.50
CA SER A 431 -11.29 12.87 -17.40
C SER A 431 -11.02 13.53 -16.05
N ASN A 432 -9.73 13.68 -15.75
CA ASN A 432 -9.27 14.39 -14.54
C ASN A 432 -9.72 15.86 -14.51
N GLU A 433 -10.06 16.49 -15.65
CA GLU A 433 -10.70 17.81 -15.68
C GLU A 433 -12.15 17.75 -15.16
N LYS A 434 -12.97 16.81 -15.63
CA LYS A 434 -14.38 16.72 -15.19
C LYS A 434 -14.48 16.34 -13.72
N TYR A 435 -13.71 15.34 -13.27
CA TYR A 435 -13.61 14.98 -11.86
C TYR A 435 -13.24 16.18 -10.97
N ARG A 436 -12.37 17.07 -11.46
CA ARG A 436 -12.01 18.31 -10.73
C ARG A 436 -13.11 19.36 -10.67
N SER A 437 -14.11 19.32 -11.54
CA SER A 437 -15.24 20.27 -11.59
C SER A 437 -16.53 19.75 -10.94
N SER A 438 -16.83 18.46 -11.08
CA SER A 438 -18.08 17.84 -10.58
C SER A 438 -17.87 16.86 -9.42
N GLY A 439 -16.62 16.47 -9.12
CA GLY A 439 -16.32 15.35 -8.22
C GLY A 439 -16.47 14.00 -8.93
N PRO A 440 -16.42 12.88 -8.18
CA PRO A 440 -16.67 11.56 -8.73
C PRO A 440 -18.17 11.33 -9.00
N PRO A 441 -18.53 10.50 -10.00
CA PRO A 441 -19.92 10.16 -10.28
C PRO A 441 -20.54 9.21 -9.23
N PHE A 442 -19.72 8.59 -8.38
CA PHE A 442 -20.17 7.76 -7.25
C PHE A 442 -19.06 7.66 -6.18
N LEU A 443 -19.39 7.13 -5.01
CA LEU A 443 -18.41 6.79 -3.96
C LEU A 443 -18.50 5.32 -3.58
N ILE A 444 -17.53 4.51 -4.00
CA ILE A 444 -17.48 3.07 -3.69
C ILE A 444 -16.28 2.79 -2.79
N LEU A 445 -16.55 2.28 -1.58
CA LEU A 445 -15.55 1.92 -0.57
C LEU A 445 -15.81 0.48 -0.11
N LEU A 446 -14.92 -0.43 -0.53
CA LEU A 446 -15.00 -1.86 -0.26
C LEU A 446 -13.95 -2.25 0.79
N HIS A 447 -14.34 -3.03 1.80
CA HIS A 447 -13.39 -3.57 2.77
C HIS A 447 -12.41 -4.55 2.10
N PRO A 448 -11.08 -4.44 2.31
CA PRO A 448 -10.11 -5.36 1.70
C PRO A 448 -10.38 -6.85 1.98
N ALA A 449 -11.02 -7.18 3.10
CA ALA A 449 -11.37 -8.55 3.46
C ALA A 449 -12.59 -9.16 2.75
N LEU A 450 -13.34 -8.39 1.94
CA LEU A 450 -14.27 -8.98 0.97
C LEU A 450 -13.51 -9.98 0.08
N GLY A 451 -12.31 -9.58 -0.31
CA GLY A 451 -11.29 -10.40 -0.96
C GLY A 451 -10.09 -9.52 -1.31
N PRO A 452 -8.90 -9.74 -0.73
CA PRO A 452 -7.70 -8.96 -1.07
C PRO A 452 -7.20 -9.24 -2.50
N LEU A 453 -7.83 -10.18 -3.19
CA LEU A 453 -7.68 -10.51 -4.60
C LEU A 453 -8.99 -10.22 -5.34
N TRP A 454 -8.92 -9.61 -6.53
CA TRP A 454 -10.11 -9.25 -7.31
C TRP A 454 -10.94 -10.46 -7.74
N GLU A 455 -10.33 -11.63 -7.94
CA GLU A 455 -11.06 -12.88 -8.22
C GLU A 455 -12.04 -13.25 -7.08
N VAL A 456 -11.63 -13.01 -5.82
CA VAL A 456 -12.42 -13.36 -4.62
C VAL A 456 -13.55 -12.36 -4.46
N THR A 457 -13.24 -11.06 -4.59
CA THR A 457 -14.27 -10.02 -4.46
C THR A 457 -15.30 -10.10 -5.58
N ARG A 458 -14.91 -10.31 -6.85
CA ARG A 458 -15.87 -10.44 -7.98
C ARG A 458 -16.91 -11.54 -7.75
N GLN A 459 -16.54 -12.67 -7.14
CA GLN A 459 -17.49 -13.76 -6.86
C GLN A 459 -18.58 -13.41 -5.83
N LYS A 460 -18.40 -12.32 -5.07
CA LYS A 460 -19.41 -11.80 -4.11
C LYS A 460 -20.40 -10.81 -4.73
N PHE A 461 -20.20 -10.42 -5.98
CA PHE A 461 -21.02 -9.46 -6.71
C PHE A 461 -21.53 -10.04 -8.03
N TYR A 462 -22.82 -9.92 -8.30
CA TYR A 462 -23.40 -10.37 -9.56
C TYR A 462 -24.61 -9.54 -9.96
N ARG A 463 -24.52 -8.84 -11.09
CA ARG A 463 -25.56 -8.02 -11.73
C ARG A 463 -26.10 -6.85 -10.91
N GLY A 464 -26.82 -5.96 -11.59
CA GLY A 464 -27.50 -4.81 -11.01
C GLY A 464 -26.93 -3.49 -11.53
N SER A 465 -27.13 -2.41 -10.77
CA SER A 465 -26.66 -1.08 -11.17
C SER A 465 -26.34 -0.21 -9.95
N ILE A 466 -25.50 0.80 -10.16
CA ILE A 466 -25.21 1.86 -9.18
C ILE A 466 -25.33 3.21 -9.90
N SER A 467 -26.37 4.00 -9.59
CA SER A 467 -26.69 5.26 -10.28
C SER A 467 -25.67 6.39 -10.01
N GLU A 468 -25.63 7.41 -10.88
CA GLU A 468 -24.84 8.62 -10.64
C GLU A 468 -25.28 9.34 -9.35
N GLY A 469 -24.32 9.81 -8.56
CA GLY A 469 -24.52 10.37 -7.22
C GLY A 469 -24.55 9.34 -6.09
N SER A 470 -24.58 8.03 -6.40
CA SER A 470 -24.73 6.98 -5.40
C SER A 470 -23.45 6.70 -4.59
N ALA A 471 -23.63 6.09 -3.42
CA ALA A 471 -22.53 5.66 -2.56
C ALA A 471 -22.73 4.24 -2.04
N LEU A 472 -21.73 3.38 -2.23
CA LEU A 472 -21.66 2.03 -1.69
C LEU A 472 -20.50 1.92 -0.70
N GLN A 473 -20.81 1.68 0.56
CA GLN A 473 -19.80 1.38 1.59
C GLN A 473 -20.07 0.00 2.19
N VAL A 474 -19.13 -0.91 2.02
CA VAL A 474 -19.24 -2.29 2.51
C VAL A 474 -18.09 -2.57 3.48
N GLU A 475 -18.37 -2.47 4.77
CA GLU A 475 -17.46 -2.70 5.90
C GLU A 475 -17.77 -4.05 6.58
N VAL A 476 -17.84 -5.11 5.76
CA VAL A 476 -18.01 -6.53 6.15
C VAL A 476 -17.05 -7.41 5.35
N ALA A 477 -16.64 -8.56 5.88
CA ALA A 477 -15.83 -9.53 5.14
C ALA A 477 -16.68 -10.48 4.30
N GLU A 478 -17.81 -10.95 4.84
CA GLU A 478 -18.77 -11.77 4.10
C GLU A 478 -19.94 -10.90 3.61
N PHE A 479 -20.22 -11.02 2.32
CA PHE A 479 -21.21 -10.21 1.60
C PHE A 479 -21.68 -11.00 0.38
N LEU A 480 -22.93 -10.78 -0.05
CA LEU A 480 -23.47 -11.31 -1.29
C LEU A 480 -24.37 -10.26 -1.93
N TRP A 481 -24.05 -9.86 -3.15
CA TRP A 481 -24.83 -8.95 -3.96
C TRP A 481 -25.34 -9.69 -5.20
N ARG A 482 -26.67 -9.73 -5.37
CA ARG A 482 -27.32 -10.33 -6.55
C ARG A 482 -28.38 -9.39 -7.10
N ASN A 483 -28.12 -8.84 -8.28
CA ASN A 483 -29.05 -8.02 -9.07
C ASN A 483 -29.67 -6.85 -8.30
N VAL A 484 -28.88 -6.15 -7.47
CA VAL A 484 -29.35 -4.99 -6.70
C VAL A 484 -29.19 -3.71 -7.53
N GLN A 485 -30.22 -2.87 -7.56
CA GLN A 485 -30.18 -1.52 -8.13
C GLN A 485 -30.01 -0.51 -6.99
N LEU A 486 -28.88 0.18 -6.97
CA LEU A 486 -28.55 1.19 -5.96
C LEU A 486 -28.68 2.58 -6.58
N ASP A 487 -29.74 3.28 -6.20
CA ASP A 487 -29.92 4.71 -6.41
C ASP A 487 -29.94 5.38 -5.04
N GLY A 488 -28.89 6.15 -4.71
CA GLY A 488 -28.68 6.72 -3.36
C GLY A 488 -27.53 6.07 -2.59
N SER A 489 -27.63 5.98 -1.25
CA SER A 489 -26.53 5.45 -0.41
C SER A 489 -26.87 4.14 0.27
N LEU A 490 -26.01 3.12 0.09
CA LEU A 490 -26.00 1.89 0.90
C LEU A 490 -24.73 1.85 1.77
N ILE A 491 -24.93 1.70 3.07
CA ILE A 491 -23.85 1.58 4.06
C ILE A 491 -24.07 0.30 4.85
N VAL A 492 -23.17 -0.67 4.73
CA VAL A 492 -23.13 -1.87 5.55
C VAL A 492 -21.94 -1.78 6.49
N GLU A 493 -22.19 -1.75 7.79
CA GLU A 493 -21.20 -1.70 8.85
C GLU A 493 -21.37 -2.90 9.79
N ALA A 494 -20.26 -3.50 10.22
CA ALA A 494 -20.27 -4.42 11.34
C ALA A 494 -19.43 -3.87 12.51
N ASP A 495 -19.87 -4.14 13.74
CA ASP A 495 -19.09 -3.93 14.97
C ASP A 495 -17.69 -4.55 14.88
N ASN A 496 -17.59 -5.63 14.10
CA ASN A 496 -16.32 -5.95 13.53
C ASN A 496 -16.41 -6.58 12.15
N VAL A 497 -15.52 -6.12 11.27
CA VAL A 497 -15.38 -6.65 9.92
C VAL A 497 -14.76 -8.07 9.91
N MET A 498 -14.05 -8.44 10.99
CA MET A 498 -13.20 -9.64 11.11
C MET A 498 -13.33 -10.41 12.45
N GLY A 499 -13.93 -9.80 13.49
CA GLY A 499 -13.97 -10.28 14.89
C GLY A 499 -13.59 -9.21 15.95
N SER A 500 -14.60 -8.77 16.73
CA SER A 500 -14.65 -7.85 17.91
C SER A 500 -13.81 -6.54 18.04
N THR A 501 -14.32 -5.63 18.90
CA THR A 501 -13.86 -4.30 19.40
C THR A 501 -14.20 -3.03 18.60
N ARG A 502 -14.47 -1.93 19.33
CA ARG A 502 -15.31 -0.77 18.95
C ARG A 502 -14.55 0.40 18.28
N ILE A 503 -15.31 1.41 17.82
CA ILE A 503 -14.83 2.70 17.27
C ILE A 503 -15.16 3.84 18.25
N ASP A 504 -14.25 4.81 18.37
CA ASP A 504 -14.36 6.04 19.17
C ASP A 504 -15.32 7.07 18.53
N GLN A 505 -16.24 7.64 19.31
CA GLN A 505 -17.38 8.42 18.83
C GLN A 505 -17.07 9.88 18.45
N ASN A 506 -15.86 10.39 18.70
CA ASN A 506 -15.56 11.83 18.57
C ASN A 506 -14.49 12.14 17.50
N ASN A 507 -14.89 12.41 16.24
CA ASN A 507 -13.93 12.95 15.26
C ASN A 507 -14.54 13.70 14.04
N VAL A 508 -14.52 15.05 14.09
CA VAL A 508 -15.08 16.00 13.10
C VAL A 508 -14.02 16.53 12.11
N TYR A 509 -14.24 16.73 10.81
CA TYR A 509 -14.93 15.91 9.78
C TYR A 509 -14.18 16.15 8.45
N TRP A 510 -13.61 15.10 7.82
CA TRP A 510 -12.93 15.07 6.50
C TRP A 510 -12.27 13.71 6.10
N LYS A 511 -12.29 12.57 6.82
CA LYS A 511 -13.28 11.92 7.71
C LYS A 511 -14.68 11.71 7.12
N HIS A 512 -14.80 11.45 5.82
CA HIS A 512 -16.03 10.91 5.21
C HIS A 512 -17.29 11.79 5.41
N ASP A 513 -17.12 13.11 5.26
CA ASP A 513 -18.22 14.08 5.32
C ASP A 513 -19.00 14.08 4.00
N VAL A 514 -19.83 13.04 3.82
CA VAL A 514 -20.67 12.83 2.65
C VAL A 514 -22.10 13.24 3.00
N LYS A 515 -22.56 14.36 2.43
CA LYS A 515 -23.98 14.74 2.46
C LYS A 515 -24.76 13.79 1.55
N ARG A 516 -25.78 13.15 2.11
CA ARG A 516 -26.63 12.17 1.44
C ARG A 516 -28.05 12.72 1.33
N ILE A 517 -28.71 12.46 0.21
CA ILE A 517 -30.13 12.76 0.00
C ILE A 517 -30.96 11.74 0.78
N GLU A 518 -30.64 10.46 0.60
CA GLU A 518 -31.13 9.34 1.39
C GLU A 518 -30.02 8.30 1.63
N ALA A 519 -30.20 7.48 2.66
CA ALA A 519 -29.31 6.38 2.98
C ALA A 519 -30.05 5.19 3.60
N CYS A 520 -29.77 3.99 3.09
CA CYS A 520 -30.01 2.74 3.79
C CYS A 520 -28.74 2.34 4.55
N LYS A 521 -28.81 2.32 5.88
CA LYS A 521 -27.72 1.87 6.76
C LYS A 521 -28.07 0.54 7.42
N ILE A 522 -27.18 -0.43 7.31
CA ILE A 522 -27.26 -1.73 7.98
C ILE A 522 -26.11 -1.81 8.97
N ILE A 523 -26.41 -2.15 10.23
CA ILE A 523 -25.46 -2.27 11.34
C ILE A 523 -25.57 -3.69 11.89
N LEU A 524 -24.48 -4.45 11.83
CA LEU A 524 -24.41 -5.84 12.29
C LEU A 524 -23.56 -5.93 13.58
N HIS A 525 -24.14 -6.42 14.66
CA HIS A 525 -23.45 -6.63 15.93
C HIS A 525 -23.01 -8.08 16.09
N GLY A 526 -21.72 -8.33 16.36
CA GLY A 526 -21.21 -9.71 16.51
C GLY A 526 -21.51 -10.58 15.30
N ASN A 527 -22.08 -11.77 15.54
CA ASN A 527 -22.47 -12.74 14.51
C ASN A 527 -23.94 -12.52 14.11
N ALA A 528 -24.21 -11.33 13.58
CA ALA A 528 -25.54 -10.93 13.09
C ALA A 528 -25.59 -11.00 11.55
N GLU A 529 -26.78 -11.26 11.01
CA GLU A 529 -27.00 -11.40 9.57
C GLU A 529 -28.12 -10.49 9.07
N PHE A 530 -28.00 -10.03 7.83
CA PHE A 530 -29.04 -9.27 7.15
C PHE A 530 -29.26 -9.85 5.75
N GLU A 531 -30.52 -10.13 5.43
CA GLU A 531 -30.97 -10.70 4.16
C GLU A 531 -32.11 -9.83 3.63
N ALA A 532 -31.99 -9.35 2.40
CA ALA A 532 -33.04 -8.62 1.71
C ALA A 532 -33.27 -9.25 0.33
N THR A 533 -34.51 -9.54 -0.02
CA THR A 533 -34.85 -10.21 -1.30
C THR A 533 -36.13 -9.61 -1.87
N ASP A 534 -36.10 -9.33 -3.19
CA ASP A 534 -37.21 -8.79 -3.98
C ASP A 534 -37.92 -7.60 -3.34
N VAL A 535 -37.15 -6.65 -2.80
CA VAL A 535 -37.64 -5.52 -2.00
C VAL A 535 -37.05 -4.18 -2.41
N THR A 536 -37.88 -3.14 -2.41
CA THR A 536 -37.48 -1.75 -2.66
C THR A 536 -37.38 -0.98 -1.35
N LEU A 537 -36.19 -0.48 -1.01
CA LEU A 537 -35.93 0.30 0.20
C LEU A 537 -35.76 1.79 -0.15
N GLN A 538 -36.76 2.61 0.19
CA GLN A 538 -36.78 4.06 -0.07
C GLN A 538 -36.71 4.89 1.21
N GLY A 539 -36.09 6.06 1.09
CA GLY A 539 -35.87 7.04 2.15
C GLY A 539 -34.73 6.66 3.09
N ASN A 540 -34.54 7.49 4.12
CA ASN A 540 -33.58 7.19 5.17
C ASN A 540 -34.05 5.98 6.00
N ARG A 541 -33.26 4.90 6.00
CA ARG A 541 -33.52 3.64 6.72
C ARG A 541 -32.29 3.25 7.53
N ILE A 542 -32.53 2.75 8.74
CA ILE A 542 -31.50 2.15 9.58
C ILE A 542 -32.01 0.79 10.04
N PHE A 543 -31.24 -0.25 9.79
CA PHE A 543 -31.46 -1.62 10.26
C PHE A 543 -30.31 -1.97 11.21
N GLU A 544 -30.63 -2.18 12.48
CA GLU A 544 -29.67 -2.56 13.52
C GLU A 544 -29.97 -4.00 13.94
N VAL A 545 -29.04 -4.91 13.65
CA VAL A 545 -29.23 -6.36 13.86
C VAL A 545 -28.38 -6.81 15.03
N PRO A 546 -28.99 -7.25 16.16
CA PRO A 546 -28.26 -7.69 17.34
C PRO A 546 -27.54 -9.03 17.12
N ASN A 547 -26.49 -9.26 17.91
CA ASN A 547 -25.68 -10.47 17.88
C ASN A 547 -26.51 -11.76 18.05
N GLY A 548 -26.31 -12.72 17.15
CA GLY A 548 -27.04 -13.99 17.15
C GLY A 548 -28.43 -13.90 16.53
N TYR A 549 -28.71 -12.88 15.72
CA TYR A 549 -29.97 -12.76 14.99
C TYR A 549 -29.74 -12.50 13.50
N LYS A 550 -30.68 -13.00 12.70
CA LYS A 550 -30.81 -12.76 11.27
C LYS A 550 -32.04 -11.88 11.03
N MET A 551 -31.83 -10.73 10.39
CA MET A 551 -32.92 -9.87 9.93
C MET A 551 -33.23 -10.18 8.46
N LYS A 552 -34.44 -10.67 8.19
CA LYS A 552 -34.96 -10.90 6.84
C LYS A 552 -35.93 -9.79 6.45
N ILE A 553 -35.71 -9.21 5.28
CA ILE A 553 -36.55 -8.17 4.68
C ILE A 553 -37.08 -8.68 3.33
N THR A 554 -38.40 -8.71 3.17
CA THR A 554 -39.07 -9.11 1.93
C THR A 554 -40.11 -8.07 1.52
N ALA A 555 -40.57 -8.09 0.26
CA ALA A 555 -41.77 -7.35 -0.11
C ALA A 555 -42.95 -7.70 0.81
N GLY A 556 -43.77 -6.69 1.12
CA GLY A 556 -45.02 -6.83 1.89
C GLY A 556 -46.08 -5.86 1.37
N ASP A 557 -47.34 -6.07 1.75
CA ASP A 557 -48.52 -5.40 1.15
C ASP A 557 -48.50 -3.86 1.20
N SER A 558 -47.69 -3.27 2.10
CA SER A 558 -47.52 -1.81 2.25
C SER A 558 -46.06 -1.34 2.18
N GLY A 559 -45.19 -2.11 1.52
CA GLY A 559 -43.78 -1.79 1.31
C GLY A 559 -42.89 -3.01 1.52
N PHE A 560 -42.38 -3.18 2.75
CA PHE A 560 -41.60 -4.34 3.14
C PHE A 560 -42.03 -4.87 4.50
N ASP A 561 -41.96 -6.19 4.64
CA ASP A 561 -42.05 -6.88 5.92
C ASP A 561 -40.63 -7.11 6.47
N SER A 562 -40.45 -6.95 7.77
CA SER A 562 -39.21 -7.29 8.47
C SER A 562 -39.45 -8.39 9.51
N ARG A 563 -38.56 -9.38 9.54
CA ARG A 563 -38.56 -10.46 10.53
C ARG A 563 -37.17 -10.56 11.15
N LEU A 564 -37.13 -10.69 12.47
CA LEU A 564 -35.90 -10.92 13.23
C LEU A 564 -35.94 -12.34 13.78
N GLU A 565 -35.11 -13.21 13.24
CA GLU A 565 -35.03 -14.63 13.56
C GLU A 565 -33.77 -14.90 14.39
N PRO A 566 -33.83 -15.62 15.52
CA PRO A 566 -32.64 -16.02 16.25
C PRO A 566 -31.84 -17.04 15.43
N ILE A 567 -30.52 -16.89 15.37
CA ILE A 567 -29.60 -17.88 14.80
C ILE A 567 -29.51 -19.04 15.79
N GLU A 568 -29.53 -20.28 15.30
CA GLU A 568 -29.50 -21.46 16.17
C GLU A 568 -28.19 -21.55 16.97
N GLN A 569 -28.27 -22.08 18.21
CA GLN A 569 -27.16 -22.05 19.17
C GLN A 569 -25.89 -22.81 18.71
N ASN A 570 -26.06 -23.83 17.87
CA ASN A 570 -25.04 -24.59 17.12
C ASN A 570 -24.40 -23.80 15.97
N MET A 571 -25.12 -22.83 15.40
CA MET A 571 -24.67 -21.97 14.29
C MET A 571 -24.06 -20.65 14.79
N MET A 572 -24.19 -20.32 16.08
CA MET A 572 -23.76 -19.03 16.66
C MET A 572 -22.31 -18.63 16.35
N ASP A 573 -21.38 -19.58 16.18
CA ASP A 573 -19.97 -19.30 15.85
C ASP A 573 -19.66 -19.27 14.34
N GLY A 574 -20.58 -19.75 13.49
CA GLY A 574 -20.38 -19.93 12.04
C GLY A 574 -21.33 -19.16 11.13
N GLY A 575 -22.48 -18.70 11.64
CA GLY A 575 -23.60 -18.16 10.86
C GLY A 575 -24.53 -19.24 10.32
N SER A 576 -25.69 -18.84 9.80
CA SER A 576 -26.62 -19.68 9.02
C SER A 576 -26.15 -19.89 7.58
N TRP A 577 -25.19 -19.09 7.12
CA TRP A 577 -24.54 -19.26 5.82
C TRP A 577 -23.10 -18.76 5.86
N HIS A 578 -22.27 -19.26 4.95
CA HIS A 578 -20.94 -18.72 4.70
C HIS A 578 -20.48 -18.97 3.26
N TRP A 579 -19.45 -18.25 2.85
CA TRP A 579 -18.66 -18.61 1.67
C TRP A 579 -17.64 -19.69 2.03
N GLU A 580 -17.71 -20.84 1.35
CA GLU A 580 -16.67 -21.87 1.34
C GLU A 580 -15.63 -21.50 0.27
N TYR A 581 -14.35 -21.58 0.63
CA TYR A 581 -13.22 -21.19 -0.22
C TYR A 581 -12.48 -22.45 -0.69
N ARG A 582 -12.51 -22.73 -1.99
CA ARG A 582 -11.88 -23.92 -2.60
C ARG A 582 -10.83 -23.52 -3.62
N LEU A 583 -9.63 -24.10 -3.52
CA LEU A 583 -8.59 -23.96 -4.53
C LEU A 583 -8.86 -24.96 -5.68
N ARG A 584 -9.04 -24.46 -6.91
CA ARG A 584 -9.17 -25.28 -8.13
C ARG A 584 -8.06 -24.94 -9.11
N GLY A 585 -7.01 -25.76 -9.10
CA GLY A 585 -5.74 -25.43 -9.77
C GLY A 585 -5.19 -24.11 -9.21
N ALA A 586 -4.77 -23.20 -10.08
CA ALA A 586 -4.32 -21.88 -9.69
C ALA A 586 -5.46 -20.85 -9.52
N HIS A 587 -6.71 -21.22 -9.15
CA HIS A 587 -7.81 -20.26 -8.93
C HIS A 587 -8.54 -20.50 -7.61
N ILE A 588 -8.98 -19.41 -6.95
CA ILE A 588 -9.83 -19.50 -5.76
C ILE A 588 -11.30 -19.43 -6.19
N GLN A 589 -12.04 -20.52 -5.99
CA GLN A 589 -13.49 -20.57 -6.21
C GLN A 589 -14.23 -20.42 -4.87
N LEU A 590 -15.28 -19.61 -4.88
CA LEU A 590 -16.20 -19.41 -3.76
C LEU A 590 -17.52 -20.15 -4.05
N GLU A 591 -18.06 -20.80 -3.01
CA GLU A 591 -19.36 -21.50 -3.04
C GLU A 591 -20.18 -21.05 -1.83
N VAL A 592 -21.46 -20.72 -2.03
CA VAL A 592 -22.35 -20.36 -0.91
C VAL A 592 -22.80 -21.66 -0.25
N VAL A 593 -22.58 -21.78 1.06
CA VAL A 593 -23.06 -22.88 1.89
C VAL A 593 -24.03 -22.32 2.90
N GLU A 594 -25.27 -22.79 2.84
CA GLU A 594 -26.30 -22.60 3.88
C GLU A 594 -26.26 -23.83 4.81
N LEU A 595 -26.40 -23.61 6.13
CA LEU A 595 -26.20 -24.62 7.18
C LEU A 595 -27.49 -25.10 7.84
#